data_AF-A0A8F4XLK7-F1
#
_entry.id   AF-A0A8F4XLK7-F1
#
_cell.length_a   1.000
_cell.length_b   1.000
_cell.length_c   1.000
_cell.angle_alpha   90.00
_cell.angle_beta   90.00
_cell.angle_gamma   90.00
#
_symmetry.space_group_name_H-M   'P 1'
#
loop_
_entity.id
_entity.type
_entity.pdbx_description
1 polymer ?
#
loop_
_entity_poly.entity_id
_entity_poly.type
_entity_poly.pdbx_seq_one_letter_code
_entity_poly.pdbx_strand_id
1 'polypeptide(L)' 'MKNFLTYLSTAPVIAFAWISFTAGLLIEVNRFFPDPLVFSF' A
#
# COMPACT_ATOMS: atom_id res chain seq x y z
N MET A 1 -11.57 20.80 12.04
CA MET A 1 -11.29 19.53 11.34
C MET A 1 -10.99 19.68 9.85
N LYS A 2 -11.60 20.61 9.10
CA LYS A 2 -11.38 20.77 7.65
C LYS A 2 -9.90 20.89 7.23
N ASN A 3 -9.12 21.74 7.88
CA ASN A 3 -7.70 21.96 7.53
C ASN A 3 -6.83 20.71 7.76
N PHE A 4 -7.18 19.90 8.76
CA PHE A 4 -6.49 18.63 9.04
C PHE A 4 -6.76 17.61 7.92
N LEU A 5 -8.01 17.50 7.46
CA LEU A 5 -8.34 16.66 6.31
C LEU A 5 -7.65 17.16 5.04
N THR A 6 -7.58 18.47 4.81
CA THR A 6 -6.84 19.04 3.67
C THR A 6 -5.35 18.70 3.71
N TYR A 7 -4.73 18.70 4.89
CA TYR A 7 -3.34 18.26 5.07
C TYR A 7 -3.17 16.77 4.75
N LEU A 8 -4.06 15.91 5.26
CA LEU A 8 -4.06 14.47 4.93
C LEU A 8 -4.28 14.22 3.43
N SER A 9 -5.04 15.08 2.76
CA SER A 9 -5.30 14.99 1.32
C SER A 9 -4.20 15.56 0.43
N THR A 10 -3.07 15.98 0.99
CA THR A 10 -1.93 16.42 0.16
C THR A 10 -1.31 15.24 -0.59
N ALA A 11 -0.82 15.49 -1.79
CA ALA A 11 -0.21 14.48 -2.65
C ALA A 11 0.85 13.59 -1.94
N PRO A 12 1.84 14.14 -1.20
CA PRO A 12 2.84 13.30 -0.53
C PRO A 12 2.24 12.45 0.61
N VAL A 13 1.25 12.96 1.35
CA VAL A 13 0.66 12.24 2.49
C VAL A 13 -0.21 11.09 2.01
N ILE A 14 -1.04 11.31 0.99
CA ILE A 14 -1.79 10.22 0.35
C ILE A 14 -0.84 9.21 -0.28
N ALA A 15 0.19 9.65 -1.01
CA ALA A 15 1.14 8.75 -1.64
C ALA A 15 1.85 7.87 -0.62
N PHE A 16 2.29 8.44 0.52
CA PHE A 16 2.88 7.67 1.60
C PHE A 16 1.92 6.63 2.18
N ALA A 17 0.68 7.02 2.48
CA ALA A 17 -0.33 6.12 3.02
C ALA A 17 -0.66 4.98 2.04
N TRP A 18 -0.84 5.31 0.76
CA TRP A 18 -1.17 4.37 -0.29
C TRP A 18 -0.03 3.39 -0.58
N ILE A 19 1.19 3.89 -0.75
CA ILE A 19 2.37 3.05 -0.99
C ILE A 19 2.64 2.15 0.22
N SER A 20 2.50 2.66 1.45
CA SER A 20 2.64 1.84 2.66
C SER A 20 1.62 0.71 2.71
N PHE A 21 0.36 0.99 2.36
CA PHE A 21 -0.69 -0.02 2.28
C PHE A 21 -0.41 -1.05 1.18
N THR A 22 -0.08 -0.61 -0.03
CA THR A 22 0.25 -1.51 -1.16
C THR A 22 1.49 -2.34 -0.87
N ALA A 23 2.54 -1.76 -0.28
CA ALA A 23 3.74 -2.48 0.11
C ALA A 23 3.43 -3.54 1.18
N GLY A 24 2.65 -3.19 2.20
CA GLY A 24 2.18 -4.14 3.21
C GLY A 24 1.42 -5.30 2.59
N LEU A 25 0.48 -5.02 1.68
CA LEU A 25 -0.26 -6.06 0.95
C LEU A 25 0.69 -6.97 0.16
N LEU A 26 1.62 -6.42 -0.62
CA LEU A 26 2.58 -7.20 -1.40
C LEU A 26 3.49 -8.06 -0.52
N ILE A 27 3.93 -7.54 0.63
CA ILE A 27 4.74 -8.29 1.60
C ILE A 27 3.94 -9.48 2.14
N GLU A 28 2.69 -9.25 2.55
CA GLU A 28 1.83 -10.31 3.07
C GLU A 28 1.52 -11.37 2.01
N VAL A 29 1.27 -10.97 0.76
CA VAL A 29 1.07 -11.90 -0.36
C VAL A 29 2.30 -12.78 -0.55
N ASN A 30 3.51 -12.21 -0.59
CA ASN A 30 4.75 -13.00 -0.71
C ASN A 30 5.07 -13.81 0.55
N ARG A 31 4.52 -13.45 1.73
CA ARG A 31 4.66 -14.23 2.97
C ARG A 31 3.75 -15.46 2.98
N PHE A 32 2.51 -15.33 2.49
CA PHE A 32 1.55 -16.44 2.45
C PHE A 32 1.71 -17.33 1.21
N PHE A 33 2.15 -16.76 0.08
CA PHE A 33 2.41 -17.46 -1.18
C PHE A 33 3.85 -17.20 -1.60
N PRO A 34 4.82 -17.93 -1.03
CA PRO A 34 6.23 -17.74 -1.38
C PRO A 34 6.52 -18.18 -2.82
N ASP A 35 7.46 -17.46 -3.44
CA ASP A 35 8.06 -17.78 -4.74
C ASP A 35 7.10 -17.97 -5.94
N PRO A 36 6.20 -17.00 -6.23
CA PRO A 36 5.34 -17.08 -7.41
C PRO A 36 6.13 -16.76 -8.70
N LEU A 37 6.80 -17.77 -9.28
CA LEU A 37 7.55 -17.61 -10.54
C LEU A 37 6.63 -17.45 -11.76
N VAL A 38 5.48 -18.15 -11.74
CA VAL A 38 4.48 -18.18 -12.80
C VAL A 38 3.10 -18.32 -12.17
N PHE A 39 2.09 -17.78 -12.85
CA PHE A 39 0.70 -17.92 -12.46
C PHE A 39 0.18 -19.27 -12.96
N SER A 40 0.30 -20.31 -12.13
CA SER A 40 0.02 -21.70 -12.49
C SER A 40 -1.31 -22.25 -11.97
N PHE A 41 -2.22 -21.38 -11.53
CA PHE A 41 -3.55 -21.74 -11.03
C PHE A 41 -4.66 -21.18 -11.92
#